data_AF-A0A2I0L915-F1
#
_entry.id   AF-A0A2I0L915-F1
#
_cell.length_a   1.000
_cell.length_b   1.000
_cell.length_c   1.000
_cell.angle_alpha   90.00
_cell.angle_beta   90.00
_cell.angle_gamma   90.00
#
_symmetry.space_group_name_H-M   'P 1'
#
loop_
_entity.id
_entity.type
_entity.pdbx_description
1 polymer ?
#
loop_
_entity_poly.entity_id
_entity_poly.type
_entity_poly.pdbx_seq_one_letter_code
_entity_poly.pdbx_strand_id
1 'polypeptide(L)'
;MGFAAQASVQGGKGPARPDRIAKIRLQFKTFLSEATGFYHDLIMKIRAKYGLPLGYFSEESENRIVMEKDVKKSAEMKKGLISCHRCLIYLGDLARYKGLYGEANSKSREYTAASSYYLQAASLWPSIGNPHHQLAILASYSGDDFLTVYRYFRSLAVDNPCSTARDNLIVAFEKSMLLE
;
A
#
# COMPACT_ATOMS: atom_id res chain seq x y z
N MET A 1 -69.05 -31.95 8.00
CA MET A 1 -68.40 -31.33 9.16
C MET A 1 -66.95 -31.78 9.16
N GLY A 2 -65.91 -30.98 9.12
CA GLY A 2 -65.76 -29.53 9.11
C GLY A 2 -64.26 -29.20 9.03
N PHE A 3 -63.98 -28.10 8.34
CA PHE A 3 -62.82 -27.20 8.41
C PHE A 3 -61.40 -27.65 8.05
N ALA A 4 -60.94 -26.97 7.00
CA ALA A 4 -59.56 -26.79 6.56
C ALA A 4 -58.73 -25.96 7.55
N ALA A 5 -57.42 -26.20 7.55
CA ALA A 5 -56.42 -25.19 7.89
C ALA A 5 -55.21 -25.35 6.97
N GLN A 6 -55.10 -24.44 5.99
CA GLN A 6 -53.87 -24.19 5.25
C GLN A 6 -52.89 -23.51 6.21
N ALA A 7 -51.75 -24.16 6.47
CA ALA A 7 -50.58 -23.49 7.02
C ALA A 7 -49.69 -23.05 5.85
N SER A 8 -49.74 -21.76 5.55
CA SER A 8 -48.83 -21.08 4.64
C SER A 8 -47.43 -21.05 5.25
N VAL A 9 -46.52 -21.85 4.68
CA VAL A 9 -45.09 -21.73 4.95
C VAL A 9 -44.62 -20.39 4.40
N GLN A 10 -44.44 -19.41 5.29
CA GLN A 10 -43.76 -18.16 4.98
C GLN A 10 -42.31 -18.48 4.59
N GLY A 11 -42.07 -18.57 3.29
CA GLY A 11 -40.74 -18.47 2.71
C GLY A 11 -40.23 -17.05 2.93
N GLY A 12 -39.55 -16.83 4.06
CA GLY A 12 -38.81 -15.61 4.33
C GLY A 12 -37.71 -15.44 3.27
N LYS A 13 -38.01 -14.69 2.21
CA LYS A 13 -36.99 -14.12 1.32
C LYS A 13 -36.22 -13.08 2.13
N GLY A 14 -35.15 -13.53 2.80
CA GLY A 14 -34.12 -12.62 3.28
C GLY A 14 -33.57 -11.78 2.12
N PRO A 15 -33.11 -10.54 2.35
CA PRO A 15 -32.62 -9.68 1.28
C PRO A 15 -31.53 -10.42 0.52
N ALA A 16 -31.68 -10.46 -0.80
CA ALA A 16 -30.92 -11.31 -1.68
C ALA A 16 -29.41 -11.05 -1.48
N ARG A 17 -28.64 -12.13 -1.32
CA ARG A 17 -27.17 -12.18 -1.26
C ARG A 17 -26.40 -11.04 -2.00
N PRO A 18 -26.80 -10.58 -3.21
CA PRO A 18 -26.25 -9.37 -3.86
C PRO A 18 -26.29 -8.07 -3.02
N ASP A 19 -27.35 -7.79 -2.26
CA ASP A 19 -27.48 -6.56 -1.45
C ASP A 19 -26.43 -6.51 -0.34
N ARG A 20 -26.14 -7.67 0.26
CA ARG A 20 -25.09 -7.82 1.27
C ARG A 20 -23.70 -7.56 0.69
N ILE A 21 -23.42 -8.05 -0.51
CA ILE A 21 -22.13 -7.84 -1.19
C ILE A 21 -21.95 -6.36 -1.53
N ALA A 22 -22.99 -5.70 -2.05
CA ALA A 22 -22.97 -4.27 -2.33
C ALA A 22 -22.69 -3.44 -1.06
N LYS A 23 -23.35 -3.79 0.06
CA LYS A 23 -23.11 -3.14 1.35
C LYS A 23 -21.66 -3.31 1.84
N ILE A 24 -21.11 -4.52 1.77
CA ILE A 24 -19.72 -4.79 2.18
C ILE A 24 -18.73 -3.99 1.30
N ARG A 25 -18.96 -3.95 -0.02
CA ARG A 25 -18.12 -3.17 -0.93
C ARG A 25 -18.16 -1.68 -0.60
N LEU A 26 -19.35 -1.14 -0.28
CA LEU A 26 -19.49 0.25 0.13
C LEU A 26 -18.73 0.54 1.43
N GLN A 27 -18.89 -0.30 2.46
CA GLN A 27 -18.17 -0.15 3.73
C GLN A 27 -16.66 -0.21 3.54
N PHE A 28 -16.18 -1.12 2.68
CA PHE A 28 -14.76 -1.23 2.37
C PHE A 28 -14.24 0.03 1.66
N LYS A 29 -14.97 0.58 0.68
CA LYS A 29 -14.60 1.85 0.02
C LYS A 29 -14.53 3.02 1.00
N THR A 30 -15.49 3.11 1.92
CA THR A 30 -15.49 4.13 2.99
C THR A 30 -14.26 3.98 3.88
N PHE A 31 -13.98 2.77 4.36
CA PHE A 31 -12.81 2.47 5.18
C PHE A 31 -11.50 2.87 4.47
N LEU A 32 -11.34 2.51 3.19
CA LEU A 32 -10.14 2.88 2.43
C LEU A 32 -9.95 4.40 2.37
N SER A 33 -11.04 5.16 2.20
CA SER A 33 -10.99 6.63 2.16
C SER A 33 -10.66 7.24 3.52
N GLU A 34 -11.30 6.78 4.59
CA GLU A 34 -11.03 7.24 5.97
C GLU A 34 -9.59 6.93 6.39
N ALA A 35 -9.12 5.70 6.13
CA ALA A 35 -7.74 5.30 6.41
C ALA A 35 -6.73 6.12 5.62
N THR A 36 -7.04 6.49 4.37
CA THR A 36 -6.17 7.37 3.57
C THR A 36 -6.01 8.72 4.24
N GLY A 37 -7.12 9.35 4.66
CA GLY A 37 -7.08 10.63 5.38
C GLY A 37 -6.30 10.54 6.68
N PHE A 38 -6.55 9.48 7.47
CA PHE A 38 -5.83 9.22 8.72
C PHE A 38 -4.30 9.17 8.53
N TYR A 39 -3.80 8.43 7.54
CA TYR A 39 -2.35 8.30 7.34
C TYR A 39 -1.71 9.59 6.80
N HIS A 40 -2.42 10.38 6.00
CA HIS A 40 -1.95 11.72 5.62
C HIS A 40 -1.80 12.63 6.84
N ASP A 41 -2.83 12.69 7.69
CA ASP A 41 -2.80 13.50 8.92
C ASP A 41 -1.70 13.01 9.87
N LEU A 42 -1.50 11.70 9.96
CA LEU A 42 -0.46 11.11 10.78
C LEU A 42 0.94 11.51 10.28
N ILE A 43 1.20 11.48 8.97
CA ILE A 43 2.46 11.97 8.39
C ILE A 43 2.68 13.44 8.76
N MET A 44 1.66 14.29 8.63
CA MET A 44 1.78 15.71 8.97
C MET A 44 2.11 15.92 10.46
N LYS A 45 1.45 15.18 11.35
CA LYS A 45 1.71 15.22 12.80
C LYS A 45 3.12 14.71 13.16
N ILE A 46 3.59 13.64 12.51
CA ILE A 46 4.95 13.11 12.68
C ILE A 46 5.97 14.15 12.22
N ARG A 47 5.79 14.72 11.02
CA ARG A 47 6.71 15.73 10.48
C ARG A 47 6.81 16.95 11.39
N ALA A 48 5.67 17.44 11.89
CA ALA A 48 5.64 18.55 12.84
C ALA A 48 6.35 18.20 14.17
N LYS A 49 6.11 17.01 14.72
CA LYS A 49 6.70 16.57 15.98
C LYS A 49 8.24 16.43 15.91
N TYR A 50 8.76 15.95 14.77
CA TYR A 50 10.18 15.66 14.61
C TYR A 50 10.94 16.72 13.78
N GLY A 51 10.27 17.79 13.34
CA GLY A 51 10.89 18.87 12.54
C GLY A 51 11.33 18.43 11.14
N LEU A 52 10.62 17.48 10.54
CA LEU A 52 10.95 16.95 9.21
C LEU A 52 10.48 17.89 8.10
N PRO A 53 11.25 18.07 7.01
CA PRO A 53 10.82 18.86 5.87
C PRO A 53 9.59 18.24 5.19
N LEU A 54 8.77 19.09 4.56
CA LEU A 54 7.61 18.67 3.77
C LEU A 54 8.00 18.12 2.39
N GLY A 55 9.20 18.46 1.90
CA GLY A 55 9.73 18.12 0.57
C GLY A 55 10.61 16.86 0.53
N TYR A 56 11.33 16.70 -0.58
CA TYR A 56 12.26 15.59 -0.82
C TYR A 56 13.40 15.62 0.21
N PHE A 57 13.75 14.46 0.75
CA PHE A 57 14.88 14.33 1.66
C PHE A 57 16.16 14.29 0.82
N SER A 58 16.96 15.36 0.88
CA SER A 58 18.32 15.38 0.32
C SER A 58 19.27 14.63 1.28
N GLU A 59 20.15 13.81 0.71
CA GLU A 59 21.22 13.08 1.43
C GLU A 59 22.26 14.01 2.08
N GLU A 60 22.25 15.31 1.78
CA GLU A 60 23.26 16.27 2.23
C GLU A 60 23.22 16.58 3.75
N SER A 61 22.20 16.11 4.48
CA SER A 61 22.06 16.43 5.91
C SER A 61 22.96 15.63 6.86
N GLU A 62 23.72 14.63 6.37
CA GLU A 62 24.53 13.76 7.25
C GLU A 62 25.89 14.36 7.65
N ASN A 63 26.37 15.42 7.00
CA ASN A 63 27.70 16.00 7.24
C ASN A 63 27.72 17.18 8.22
N ARG A 64 27.23 17.00 9.45
CA ARG A 64 27.54 17.93 10.55
C ARG A 64 28.02 17.19 11.78
N ILE A 65 29.28 17.41 12.15
CA ILE A 65 29.97 16.93 13.36
C ILE A 65 29.04 17.14 14.58
N VAL A 66 28.66 16.05 15.25
CA VAL A 66 27.54 15.97 16.21
C VAL A 66 28.04 16.00 17.65
N MET A 67 27.61 16.97 18.47
CA MET A 67 27.74 16.94 19.94
C MET A 67 26.66 16.02 20.55
N GLU A 68 26.77 15.56 21.81
CA GLU A 68 25.79 14.62 22.43
C GLU A 68 24.31 15.06 22.34
N LYS A 69 24.01 16.36 22.35
CA LYS A 69 22.65 16.91 22.14
C LYS A 69 22.11 16.62 20.72
N ASP A 70 23.00 16.58 19.74
CA ASP A 70 22.68 16.34 18.34
C ASP A 70 22.43 14.84 18.08
N VAL A 71 23.03 13.93 18.86
CA VAL A 71 22.81 12.47 18.74
C VAL A 71 21.37 12.11 19.09
N LYS A 72 20.84 12.63 20.21
CA LYS A 72 19.45 12.36 20.64
C LYS A 72 18.44 12.95 19.66
N LYS A 73 18.71 14.16 19.16
CA LYS A 73 17.88 14.81 18.13
C LYS A 73 17.87 14.02 16.81
N SER A 74 19.03 13.52 16.39
CA SER A 74 19.18 12.66 15.21
C SER A 74 18.43 11.34 15.36
N ALA A 75 18.49 10.70 16.53
CA ALA A 75 17.75 9.46 16.79
C ALA A 75 16.21 9.66 16.72
N GLU A 76 15.70 10.75 17.29
CA GLU A 76 14.27 11.08 17.21
C GLU A 76 13.84 11.42 15.77
N MET A 77 14.65 12.20 15.04
CA MET A 77 14.44 12.48 13.61
C MET A 77 14.33 11.18 12.81
N LYS A 78 15.26 10.23 13.04
CA LYS A 78 15.25 8.91 12.39
C LYS A 78 13.98 8.13 12.67
N LYS A 79 13.47 8.13 13.92
CA LYS A 79 12.16 7.51 14.24
C LYS A 79 11.01 8.14 13.45
N GLY A 80 11.03 9.47 13.28
CA GLY A 80 10.08 10.20 12.46
C GLY A 80 10.12 9.74 11.00
N LEU A 81 11.30 9.68 10.39
CA LEU A 81 11.50 9.22 9.01
C LEU A 81 10.98 7.78 8.82
N ILE A 82 11.33 6.87 9.73
CA ILE A 82 10.87 5.47 9.70
C ILE A 82 9.34 5.39 9.76
N SER A 83 8.73 6.22 10.62
CA SER A 83 7.27 6.25 10.76
C SER A 83 6.59 6.80 9.51
N CYS A 84 7.13 7.87 8.91
CA CYS A 84 6.65 8.39 7.63
C CYS A 84 6.79 7.36 6.50
N HIS A 85 7.92 6.64 6.42
CA HIS A 85 8.14 5.57 5.44
C HIS A 85 7.03 4.51 5.54
N ARG A 86 6.72 4.03 6.75
CA ARG A 86 5.65 3.04 6.96
C ARG A 86 4.28 3.59 6.54
N CYS A 87 3.97 4.84 6.90
CA CYS A 87 2.72 5.47 6.48
C CYS A 87 2.61 5.55 4.95
N LEU A 88 3.69 5.88 4.25
CA LEU A 88 3.74 5.92 2.79
C LEU A 88 3.50 4.52 2.17
N ILE A 89 4.09 3.46 2.74
CA ILE A 89 3.77 2.08 2.31
C ILE A 89 2.26 1.80 2.45
N TYR A 90 1.67 2.14 3.60
CA TYR A 90 0.24 1.91 3.84
C TYR A 90 -0.65 2.75 2.92
N LEU A 91 -0.30 4.01 2.66
CA LEU A 91 -0.99 4.84 1.67
C LEU A 91 -0.92 4.25 0.27
N GLY A 92 0.24 3.70 -0.11
CA GLY A 92 0.40 2.97 -1.35
C GLY A 92 -0.51 1.75 -1.43
N ASP A 93 -0.57 0.95 -0.36
CA ASP A 93 -1.43 -0.23 -0.29
C ASP A 93 -2.92 0.14 -0.35
N LEU A 94 -3.34 1.19 0.37
CA LEU A 94 -4.72 1.70 0.33
C LEU A 94 -5.11 2.15 -1.08
N ALA A 95 -4.25 2.91 -1.76
CA ALA A 95 -4.46 3.32 -3.15
C ALA A 95 -4.50 2.10 -4.09
N ARG A 96 -3.61 1.12 -3.91
CA ARG A 96 -3.64 -0.14 -4.66
C ARG A 96 -4.97 -0.88 -4.47
N TYR A 97 -5.49 -0.96 -3.25
CA TYR A 97 -6.78 -1.59 -2.97
C TYR A 97 -7.95 -0.80 -3.58
N LYS A 98 -7.88 0.53 -3.61
CA LYS A 98 -8.86 1.35 -4.36
C LYS A 98 -8.81 1.04 -5.85
N GLY A 99 -7.63 0.83 -6.44
CA GLY A 99 -7.53 0.44 -7.84
C GLY A 99 -8.04 -0.98 -8.15
N LEU A 100 -7.93 -1.92 -7.19
CA LEU A 100 -8.40 -3.30 -7.34
C LEU A 100 -9.92 -3.46 -7.15
N TYR A 101 -10.49 -2.75 -6.18
CA TYR A 101 -11.88 -2.94 -5.72
C TYR A 101 -12.76 -1.70 -5.89
N GLY A 102 -12.22 -0.62 -6.43
CA GLY A 102 -12.90 0.62 -6.72
C GLY A 102 -13.70 0.58 -8.02
N GLU A 103 -13.88 1.75 -8.63
CA GLU A 103 -14.54 1.88 -9.91
C GLU A 103 -13.53 1.70 -11.05
N ALA A 104 -13.94 1.07 -12.15
CA ALA A 104 -13.03 0.76 -13.26
C ALA A 104 -12.38 2.03 -13.86
N ASN A 105 -13.09 3.16 -13.83
CA ASN A 105 -12.60 4.46 -14.32
C ASN A 105 -11.48 5.07 -13.44
N SER A 106 -11.37 4.68 -12.16
CA SER A 106 -10.38 5.26 -11.24
C SER A 106 -9.10 4.42 -11.14
N LYS A 107 -9.08 3.19 -11.65
CA LYS A 107 -7.96 2.24 -11.52
C LYS A 107 -6.60 2.85 -11.86
N SER A 108 -6.47 3.51 -13.00
CA SER A 108 -5.21 4.13 -13.44
C SER A 108 -4.74 5.24 -12.49
N ARG A 109 -5.67 6.10 -12.06
CA ARG A 109 -5.39 7.17 -11.08
C ARG A 109 -4.93 6.60 -9.74
N GLU A 110 -5.59 5.57 -9.25
CA GLU A 110 -5.27 4.94 -7.97
C GLU A 110 -3.91 4.22 -8.01
N TYR A 111 -3.58 3.54 -9.12
CA TYR A 111 -2.24 2.93 -9.28
C TYR A 111 -1.14 3.97 -9.44
N THR A 112 -1.43 5.10 -10.08
CA THR A 112 -0.50 6.24 -10.15
C THR A 112 -0.24 6.80 -8.74
N ALA A 113 -1.29 6.97 -7.93
CA ALA A 113 -1.15 7.40 -6.55
C ALA A 113 -0.35 6.38 -5.72
N ALA A 114 -0.65 5.09 -5.85
CA ALA A 114 0.07 4.03 -5.17
C ALA A 114 1.57 4.04 -5.51
N SER A 115 1.91 4.15 -6.79
CA SER A 115 3.29 4.26 -7.28
C SER A 115 4.00 5.47 -6.68
N SER A 116 3.35 6.64 -6.64
CA SER A 116 3.91 7.85 -6.03
C SER A 116 4.25 7.64 -4.54
N TYR A 117 3.37 7.00 -3.78
CA TYR A 117 3.64 6.71 -2.37
C TYR A 117 4.80 5.74 -2.18
N TYR A 118 4.86 4.66 -2.95
CA TYR A 118 5.96 3.71 -2.86
C TYR A 118 7.30 4.35 -3.30
N LEU A 119 7.30 5.22 -4.30
CA LEU A 119 8.50 5.95 -4.71
C LEU A 119 8.98 6.93 -3.62
N GLN A 120 8.06 7.64 -2.96
CA GLN A 120 8.38 8.48 -1.81
C GLN A 120 8.92 7.63 -0.64
N ALA A 121 8.34 6.47 -0.38
CA ALA A 121 8.84 5.55 0.65
C ALA A 121 10.25 5.04 0.33
N ALA A 122 10.52 4.71 -0.94
CA ALA A 122 11.83 4.29 -1.42
C ALA A 122 12.88 5.39 -1.29
N SER A 123 12.53 6.64 -1.62
CA SER A 123 13.42 7.80 -1.44
C SER A 123 13.72 8.06 0.03
N LEU A 124 12.74 7.87 0.91
CA LEU A 124 12.89 8.11 2.34
C LEU A 124 13.78 7.08 3.04
N TRP A 125 13.78 5.84 2.55
CA TRP A 125 14.61 4.78 3.09
C TRP A 125 15.08 3.80 1.99
N PRO A 126 16.13 4.17 1.24
CA PRO A 126 16.58 3.40 0.06
C PRO A 126 17.11 2.01 0.38
N SER A 127 17.58 1.78 1.62
CA SER A 127 18.16 0.52 2.06
C SER A 127 17.13 -0.59 2.36
N ILE A 128 15.82 -0.32 2.18
CA ILE A 128 14.74 -1.29 2.42
C ILE A 128 14.09 -1.70 1.10
N GLY A 129 13.93 -3.01 0.90
CA GLY A 129 13.44 -3.57 -0.36
C GLY A 129 11.93 -3.49 -0.56
N ASN A 130 11.16 -3.32 0.52
CA ASN A 130 9.70 -3.38 0.48
C ASN A 130 9.04 -2.40 -0.52
N PRO A 131 9.42 -1.10 -0.60
CA PRO A 131 8.87 -0.21 -1.63
C PRO A 131 9.04 -0.74 -3.06
N HIS A 132 10.20 -1.29 -3.39
CA HIS A 132 10.45 -1.88 -4.70
C HIS A 132 9.63 -3.15 -4.95
N HIS A 133 9.44 -3.98 -3.92
CA HIS A 133 8.54 -5.13 -3.99
C HIS A 133 7.11 -4.71 -4.34
N GLN A 134 6.57 -3.66 -3.69
CA GLN A 134 5.22 -3.18 -3.99
C GLN A 134 5.11 -2.54 -5.38
N LEU A 135 6.17 -1.85 -5.84
CA LEU A 135 6.24 -1.34 -7.22
C LEU A 135 6.26 -2.46 -8.26
N ALA A 136 6.90 -3.60 -7.97
CA ALA A 136 6.86 -4.78 -8.83
C ALA A 136 5.44 -5.34 -8.96
N ILE A 137 4.72 -5.45 -7.84
CA ILE A 137 3.31 -5.89 -7.85
C ILE A 137 2.46 -4.95 -8.71
N LEU A 138 2.62 -3.64 -8.60
CA LEU A 138 1.89 -2.69 -9.45
C LEU A 138 2.21 -2.86 -10.93
N ALA A 139 3.49 -3.02 -11.28
CA ALA A 139 3.92 -3.26 -12.67
C ALA A 139 3.29 -4.54 -13.24
N SER A 140 3.20 -5.59 -12.43
CA SER A 140 2.60 -6.87 -12.84
C SER A 140 1.11 -6.75 -13.20
N TYR A 141 0.36 -5.83 -12.57
CA TYR A 141 -1.05 -5.58 -12.88
C TYR A 141 -1.26 -4.91 -14.24
N SER A 142 -0.23 -4.25 -14.77
CA SER A 142 -0.22 -3.64 -16.09
C SER A 142 0.38 -4.56 -17.17
N GLY A 143 0.87 -5.75 -16.80
CA GLY A 143 1.55 -6.66 -17.71
C GLY A 143 2.95 -6.20 -18.14
N ASP A 144 3.56 -5.28 -17.40
CA ASP A 144 4.94 -4.83 -17.67
C ASP A 144 5.92 -5.79 -16.96
N ASP A 145 6.20 -6.91 -17.63
CA ASP A 145 7.03 -8.00 -17.07
C ASP A 145 8.49 -7.53 -16.86
N PHE A 146 9.03 -6.71 -17.77
CA PHE A 146 10.37 -6.15 -17.63
C PHE A 146 10.49 -5.27 -16.38
N LEU A 147 9.57 -4.32 -16.19
CA LEU A 147 9.56 -3.48 -15.00
C LEU A 147 9.31 -4.28 -13.73
N THR A 148 8.46 -5.31 -13.80
CA THR A 148 8.19 -6.23 -12.68
C THR A 148 9.46 -6.92 -12.21
N VAL A 149 10.18 -7.56 -13.13
CA VAL A 149 11.45 -8.25 -12.85
C VAL A 149 12.50 -7.27 -12.32
N TYR A 150 12.67 -6.12 -12.99
CA TYR A 150 13.59 -5.07 -12.54
C TYR A 150 13.32 -4.65 -11.09
N ARG A 151 12.04 -4.42 -10.73
CA ARG A 151 11.65 -3.99 -9.39
C ARG A 151 11.84 -5.09 -8.35
N TYR A 152 11.58 -6.36 -8.67
CA TYR A 152 11.92 -7.45 -7.76
C TYR A 152 13.42 -7.57 -7.52
N PHE A 153 14.25 -7.45 -8.56
CA PHE A 153 15.71 -7.40 -8.38
C PHE A 153 16.14 -6.23 -7.49
N ARG A 154 15.59 -5.02 -7.71
CA ARG A 154 15.83 -3.86 -6.83
C ARG A 154 15.39 -4.09 -5.39
N SER A 155 14.35 -4.89 -5.17
CA SER A 155 13.89 -5.26 -3.83
C SER A 155 14.84 -6.22 -3.10
N LEU A 156 15.60 -7.03 -3.87
CA LEU A 156 16.57 -7.99 -3.37
C LEU A 156 18.00 -7.39 -3.25
N ALA A 157 18.32 -6.40 -4.08
CA ALA A 157 19.64 -5.77 -4.18
C ALA A 157 19.76 -4.49 -3.31
N VAL A 158 19.34 -4.58 -2.05
CA VAL A 158 19.46 -3.53 -1.02
C VAL A 158 19.85 -4.16 0.31
N ASP A 159 20.33 -3.36 1.27
CA ASP A 159 20.83 -3.86 2.56
C ASP A 159 19.80 -4.70 3.34
N ASN A 160 18.52 -4.33 3.24
CA ASN A 160 17.41 -5.02 3.92
C ASN A 160 16.41 -5.50 2.87
N PRO A 161 16.66 -6.66 2.23
CA PRO A 161 15.84 -7.15 1.13
C PRO A 161 14.44 -7.58 1.61
N CYS A 162 13.46 -7.53 0.71
CA CYS A 162 12.14 -8.09 0.97
C CYS A 162 12.17 -9.61 0.81
N SER A 163 11.89 -10.36 1.88
CA SER A 163 11.98 -11.83 1.86
C SER A 163 11.05 -12.49 0.84
N THR A 164 9.90 -11.87 0.54
CA THR A 164 8.92 -12.40 -0.42
C THR A 164 9.25 -12.08 -1.88
N ALA A 165 10.22 -11.19 -2.14
CA ALA A 165 10.55 -10.78 -3.51
C ALA A 165 11.16 -11.92 -4.33
N ARG A 166 11.90 -12.84 -3.69
CA ARG A 166 12.50 -13.98 -4.38
C ARG A 166 11.44 -14.94 -4.92
N ASP A 167 10.48 -15.33 -4.08
CA ASP A 167 9.43 -16.28 -4.47
C ASP A 167 8.53 -15.68 -5.56
N ASN A 168 8.18 -14.40 -5.43
CA ASN A 168 7.40 -13.70 -6.45
C ASN A 168 8.18 -13.53 -7.77
N LEU A 169 9.50 -13.37 -7.73
CA LEU A 169 10.34 -13.33 -8.91
C LEU A 169 10.36 -14.69 -9.64
N ILE A 170 10.43 -15.79 -8.88
CA ILE A 170 10.35 -17.15 -9.45
C ILE A 170 9.02 -17.33 -10.20
N VAL A 171 7.90 -16.99 -9.55
CA VAL A 171 6.57 -17.06 -10.18
C VAL A 171 6.47 -16.18 -11.43
N ALA A 172 7.09 -14.98 -11.41
CA ALA A 172 7.11 -14.10 -12.57
C ALA A 172 7.85 -14.75 -13.76
N PHE A 173 9.01 -15.37 -13.53
CA PHE A 173 9.75 -16.08 -14.57
C PHE A 173 9.01 -17.32 -15.09
N GLU A 174 8.42 -18.13 -14.21
CA GLU A 174 7.63 -19.30 -14.61
C GLU A 174 6.48 -18.90 -15.55
N LYS A 175 5.80 -17.79 -15.24
CA LYS A 175 4.74 -17.25 -16.10
C LYS A 175 5.27 -16.85 -17.48
N SER A 176 6.43 -16.19 -17.56
CA SER A 176 7.02 -15.77 -18.84
C SER A 176 7.48 -16.96 -19.68
N MET A 177 7.97 -18.04 -19.05
CA MET A 177 8.41 -19.27 -19.74
C MET A 177 7.26 -20.11 -20.30
N LEU A 178 6.03 -19.97 -19.78
CA LEU A 178 4.83 -20.69 -20.26
C LEU A 178 4.15 -20.00 -21.46
N LEU A 179 4.64 -18.83 -21.87
CA LEU A 179 4.10 -18.05 -23.00
C LEU A 179 4.93 -18.19 -24.29
N GLU A 180 5.99 -19.00 -24.27
CA GLU A 180 6.77 -19.44 -25.44
C GLU A 180 6.44 -20.89 -25.81
#